data_AF-A0A7R9TX19-F1
#
_entry.id   AF-A0A7R9TX19-F1
#
_cell.length_a   1.000
_cell.length_b   1.000
_cell.length_c   1.000
_cell.angle_alpha   90.00
_cell.angle_beta   90.00
_cell.angle_gamma   90.00
#
_symmetry.space_group_name_H-M   'P 1'
#
loop_
_entity.id
_entity.type
_entity.pdbx_description
1 polymer ?
#
loop_
_entity_poly.entity_id
_entity_poly.type
_entity_poly.pdbx_seq_one_letter_code
_entity_poly.pdbx_strand_id
1 'polypeptide(L)'
;AAKWVLKDGLGSVATLISGTVGGQRFDEDPKRFWVASSALEDVARAMELATPAFPGAFLPLAGGAAFVRSLALVGRNSLLNGTIMRHLGAAENFADVRAKLEVQGRLLALVSLPLGLLLFRATAAAAGADVDGAGVGAEHVSALPVLAAYAGVFAGHNFTCWGAARALELPTLNRRRLALCAEAFVRARREGAGANGDAACVPTPAEVAELEGVYASRLPEGAVQIGAPLHVLAVGHAELSALAEACLASASDPTADPDGGDAADGTAEVPYIVGLDRSR
;
A
#
# COMPACT_ATOMS: atom_id res chain seq x y z
N ALA A 1 27.49 -11.12 20.79
CA ALA A 1 27.49 -11.44 19.35
C ALA A 1 26.27 -12.27 18.93
N ALA A 2 26.13 -13.54 19.36
CA ALA A 2 25.06 -14.45 18.87
C ALA A 2 23.62 -13.92 19.01
N LYS A 3 23.25 -13.29 20.14
CA LYS A 3 21.90 -12.70 20.33
C LYS A 3 21.57 -11.59 19.32
N TRP A 4 22.56 -10.78 18.98
CA TRP A 4 22.41 -9.68 18.01
C TRP A 4 22.34 -10.21 16.58
N VAL A 5 23.17 -11.19 16.24
CA VAL A 5 23.11 -11.88 14.94
C VAL A 5 21.75 -12.55 14.72
N LEU A 6 21.19 -13.20 15.74
CA LEU A 6 19.87 -13.84 15.60
C LEU A 6 18.75 -12.80 15.44
N LYS A 7 18.82 -11.68 16.18
CA LYS A 7 17.89 -10.55 16.04
C LYS A 7 17.88 -10.02 14.59
N ASP A 8 19.05 -9.74 14.04
CA ASP A 8 19.20 -9.16 12.71
C ASP A 8 18.86 -10.20 11.62
N GLY A 9 19.19 -11.47 11.84
CA GLY A 9 18.82 -12.58 10.97
C GLY A 9 17.30 -12.74 10.81
N LEU A 10 16.53 -12.59 11.90
CA LEU A 10 15.07 -12.59 11.83
C LEU A 10 14.53 -11.43 10.98
N GLY A 11 15.13 -10.25 11.08
CA GLY A 11 14.80 -9.11 10.22
C GLY A 11 15.05 -9.41 8.74
N SER A 12 16.14 -10.10 8.38
CA SER A 12 16.39 -10.52 7.00
C SER A 12 15.40 -11.57 6.51
N VAL A 13 15.02 -12.54 7.35
CA VAL A 13 14.00 -13.55 7.02
C VAL A 13 12.65 -12.89 6.77
N ALA A 14 12.24 -11.93 7.61
CA ALA A 14 11.02 -11.14 7.39
C ALA A 14 11.01 -10.45 6.03
N THR A 15 12.15 -9.87 5.62
CA THR A 15 12.28 -9.21 4.32
C THR A 15 12.08 -10.18 3.16
N LEU A 16 12.67 -11.38 3.24
CA LEU A 16 12.51 -12.43 2.22
C LEU A 16 11.05 -12.90 2.11
N ILE A 17 10.39 -13.12 3.25
CA ILE A 17 8.98 -13.51 3.30
C ILE A 17 8.10 -12.41 2.71
N SER A 18 8.31 -11.16 3.11
CA SER A 18 7.52 -10.03 2.63
C SER A 18 7.67 -9.81 1.13
N GLY A 19 8.88 -9.93 0.61
CA GLY A 19 9.15 -9.80 -0.83
C GLY A 19 8.49 -10.89 -1.69
N THR A 20 8.33 -12.10 -1.15
CA THR A 20 7.70 -13.22 -1.88
C THR A 20 6.17 -13.19 -1.81
N VAL A 21 5.58 -12.76 -0.69
CA VAL A 21 4.12 -12.79 -0.47
C VAL A 21 3.44 -11.46 -0.84
N GLY A 22 4.16 -10.34 -0.75
CA GLY A 22 3.57 -9.00 -0.79
C GLY A 22 3.52 -8.32 -2.17
N GLY A 23 4.31 -8.77 -3.15
CA GLY A 23 4.61 -8.02 -4.38
C GLY A 23 3.39 -7.44 -5.10
N GLN A 24 2.50 -8.29 -5.62
CA GLN A 24 1.32 -7.81 -6.35
C GLN A 24 0.28 -7.16 -5.43
N ARG A 25 0.21 -7.58 -4.16
CA ARG A 25 -0.79 -7.11 -3.20
C ARG A 25 -0.58 -5.65 -2.81
N PHE A 26 0.68 -5.19 -2.73
CA PHE A 26 0.99 -3.79 -2.42
C PHE A 26 0.49 -2.84 -3.52
N ASP A 27 0.64 -3.22 -4.79
CA ASP A 27 0.18 -2.41 -5.92
C ASP A 27 -1.35 -2.48 -6.14
N GLU A 28 -1.99 -3.57 -5.73
CA GLU A 28 -3.46 -3.72 -5.79
C GLU A 28 -4.18 -2.84 -4.78
N ASP A 29 -3.62 -2.65 -3.58
CA ASP A 29 -4.25 -1.92 -2.48
C ASP A 29 -3.29 -1.00 -1.71
N PRO A 30 -2.75 0.03 -2.38
CA PRO A 30 -1.70 0.87 -1.82
C PRO A 30 -2.17 1.65 -0.58
N LYS A 31 -3.43 2.12 -0.57
CA LYS A 31 -3.98 2.91 0.55
C LYS A 31 -4.05 2.10 1.85
N ARG A 32 -4.51 0.85 1.78
CA ARG A 32 -4.62 -0.01 2.97
C ARG A 32 -3.27 -0.49 3.44
N PHE A 33 -2.41 -0.91 2.52
CA PHE A 33 -1.08 -1.37 2.88
C PHE A 33 -0.21 -0.23 3.43
N TRP A 34 -0.43 1.02 3.03
CA TRP A 34 0.20 2.17 3.66
C TRP A 34 -0.13 2.24 5.16
N VAL A 35 -1.43 2.26 5.50
CA VAL A 35 -1.86 2.35 6.90
C VAL A 35 -1.47 1.11 7.69
N ALA A 36 -1.65 -0.09 7.12
CA ALA A 36 -1.28 -1.34 7.78
C ALA A 36 0.23 -1.44 8.05
N SER A 37 1.07 -1.06 7.07
CA SER A 37 2.52 -1.08 7.24
C SER A 37 2.98 -0.03 8.26
N SER A 38 2.38 1.15 8.28
CA SER A 38 2.66 2.16 9.31
C SER A 38 2.27 1.68 10.71
N ALA A 39 1.09 1.09 10.87
CA ALA A 39 0.64 0.52 12.13
C ALA A 39 1.56 -0.60 12.63
N LEU A 40 1.97 -1.51 11.73
CA LEU A 40 2.91 -2.59 12.06
C LEU A 40 4.28 -2.08 12.48
N GLU A 41 4.79 -1.02 11.83
CA GLU A 41 6.05 -0.40 12.27
C GLU A 41 5.92 0.16 13.69
N ASP A 42 4.81 0.80 14.02
CA ASP A 42 4.60 1.31 15.37
C ASP A 42 4.51 0.14 16.38
N VAL A 43 3.75 -0.92 16.08
CA VAL A 43 3.73 -2.13 16.94
C VAL A 43 5.14 -2.67 17.20
N ALA A 44 5.99 -2.73 16.16
CA ALA A 44 7.37 -3.14 16.34
C ALA A 44 8.15 -2.20 17.27
N ARG A 45 7.99 -0.88 17.11
CA ARG A 45 8.61 0.11 18.03
C ARG A 45 8.11 -0.04 19.47
N ALA A 46 6.84 -0.39 19.68
CA ALA A 46 6.29 -0.66 21.00
C ALA A 46 6.96 -1.89 21.64
N MET A 47 7.18 -2.96 20.86
CA MET A 47 7.91 -4.16 21.30
C MET A 47 9.36 -3.82 21.67
N GLU A 48 10.05 -3.00 20.87
CA GLU A 48 11.40 -2.51 21.19
C GLU A 48 11.40 -1.72 22.51
N LEU A 49 10.42 -0.83 22.71
CA LEU A 49 10.28 -0.03 23.91
C LEU A 49 10.02 -0.87 25.18
N ALA A 50 9.32 -2.00 25.05
CA ALA A 50 9.06 -2.92 26.15
C ALA A 50 10.27 -3.79 26.52
N THR A 51 11.30 -3.87 25.67
CA THR A 51 12.46 -4.76 25.86
C THR A 51 13.22 -4.57 27.18
N PRO A 52 13.48 -3.34 27.66
CA PRO A 52 14.14 -3.14 28.95
C PRO A 52 13.33 -3.66 30.14
N ALA A 53 11.99 -3.72 30.05
CA ALA A 53 11.13 -4.20 31.12
C ALA A 53 11.12 -5.74 31.27
N PHE A 54 11.53 -6.47 30.22
CA PHE A 54 11.54 -7.93 30.18
C PHE A 54 12.93 -8.49 29.84
N PRO A 55 13.95 -8.29 30.69
CA PRO A 55 15.32 -8.70 30.38
C PRO A 55 15.46 -10.21 30.11
N GLY A 56 14.64 -11.05 30.76
CA GLY A 56 14.60 -12.50 30.52
C GLY A 56 14.02 -12.90 29.15
N ALA A 57 13.17 -12.06 28.56
CA ALA A 57 12.57 -12.26 27.24
C ALA A 57 13.16 -11.33 26.17
N PHE A 58 14.35 -10.76 26.41
CA PHE A 58 15.02 -9.83 25.50
C PHE A 58 15.08 -10.36 24.07
N LEU A 59 15.56 -11.60 23.90
CA LEU A 59 15.82 -12.17 22.58
C LEU A 59 14.53 -12.38 21.75
N PRO A 60 13.47 -13.06 22.26
CA PRO A 60 12.23 -13.19 21.51
C PRO A 60 11.54 -11.84 21.26
N LEU A 61 11.60 -10.90 22.20
CA LEU A 61 10.94 -9.60 22.02
C LEU A 61 11.68 -8.71 21.02
N ALA A 62 13.00 -8.55 21.18
CA ALA A 62 13.81 -7.74 20.27
C ALA A 62 13.91 -8.38 18.87
N GLY A 63 13.99 -9.71 18.79
CA GLY A 63 13.98 -10.45 17.53
C GLY A 63 12.63 -10.37 16.82
N GLY A 64 11.53 -10.56 17.55
CA GLY A 64 10.17 -10.37 17.03
C GLY A 64 9.92 -8.94 16.58
N ALA A 65 10.40 -7.95 17.33
CA ALA A 65 10.29 -6.55 16.94
C ALA A 65 11.04 -6.27 15.64
N ALA A 66 12.28 -6.74 15.51
CA ALA A 66 13.05 -6.61 14.28
C ALA A 66 12.36 -7.29 13.08
N PHE A 67 11.78 -8.47 13.29
CA PHE A 67 10.99 -9.19 12.28
C PHE A 67 9.78 -8.36 11.81
N VAL A 68 8.93 -7.91 12.73
CA VAL A 68 7.72 -7.12 12.41
C VAL A 68 8.11 -5.79 11.75
N ARG A 69 9.17 -5.14 12.24
CA ARG A 69 9.68 -3.89 11.68
C ARG A 69 10.13 -4.06 10.24
N SER A 70 10.87 -5.13 9.94
CA SER A 70 11.32 -5.42 8.57
C SER A 70 10.14 -5.66 7.63
N LEU A 71 9.12 -6.43 8.05
CA LEU A 71 7.89 -6.63 7.28
C LEU A 71 7.21 -5.28 6.93
N ALA A 72 7.03 -4.43 7.93
CA ALA A 72 6.46 -3.11 7.78
C ALA A 72 7.29 -2.21 6.85
N LEU A 73 8.62 -2.24 6.98
CA LEU A 73 9.55 -1.46 6.17
C LEU A 73 9.52 -1.88 4.70
N VAL A 74 9.44 -3.18 4.41
CA VAL A 74 9.35 -3.67 3.03
C VAL A 74 8.08 -3.16 2.35
N GLY A 75 6.92 -3.31 3.01
CA GLY A 75 5.64 -2.84 2.46
C GLY A 75 5.66 -1.33 2.22
N ARG A 76 6.05 -0.54 3.23
CA ARG A 76 6.09 0.92 3.12
C ARG A 76 7.08 1.42 2.08
N ASN A 77 8.27 0.83 2.01
CA ASN A 77 9.29 1.25 1.03
C ASN A 77 8.90 0.85 -0.40
N SER A 78 8.27 -0.32 -0.57
CA SER A 78 7.74 -0.76 -1.87
C SER A 78 6.66 0.20 -2.37
N LEU A 79 5.71 0.57 -1.52
CA LEU A 79 4.67 1.55 -1.83
C LEU A 79 5.25 2.94 -2.12
N LEU A 80 6.19 3.39 -1.29
CA LEU A 80 6.82 4.70 -1.45
C LEU A 80 7.53 4.77 -2.81
N ASN A 81 8.44 3.84 -3.09
CA ASN A 81 9.26 3.85 -4.29
C ASN A 81 8.50 3.46 -5.56
N GLY A 82 7.31 2.86 -5.45
CA GLY A 82 6.45 2.52 -6.56
C GLY A 82 5.29 3.51 -6.70
N THR A 83 4.17 3.18 -6.06
CA THR A 83 2.88 3.83 -6.28
C THR A 83 2.83 5.29 -5.80
N ILE A 84 3.40 5.60 -4.64
CA ILE A 84 3.28 6.93 -4.03
C ILE A 84 4.16 7.96 -4.74
N MET A 85 5.39 7.58 -5.16
CA MET A 85 6.23 8.49 -5.96
C MET A 85 5.54 8.91 -7.27
N ARG A 86 4.68 8.05 -7.85
CA ARG A 86 3.86 8.42 -9.02
C ARG A 86 2.75 9.44 -8.72
N HIS A 87 2.23 9.45 -7.49
CA HIS A 87 1.29 10.48 -7.04
C HIS A 87 1.98 11.83 -6.79
N LEU A 88 3.18 11.80 -6.21
CA LEU A 88 3.91 13.00 -5.85
C LEU A 88 4.69 13.62 -7.03
N GLY A 89 5.04 12.81 -8.02
CA GLY A 89 5.78 13.23 -9.19
C GLY A 89 4.90 13.84 -10.29
N ALA A 90 5.45 14.83 -11.00
CA ALA A 90 4.89 15.39 -12.22
C ALA A 90 6.02 15.52 -13.25
N ALA A 91 5.74 15.23 -14.53
CA ALA A 91 6.72 15.29 -15.61
C ALA A 91 8.03 14.52 -15.30
N GLU A 92 7.91 13.30 -14.76
CA GLU A 92 9.05 12.41 -14.45
C GLU A 92 10.08 12.97 -13.45
N ASN A 93 9.71 13.97 -12.63
CA ASN A 93 10.60 14.61 -11.64
C ASN A 93 10.85 13.78 -10.35
N PHE A 94 10.80 12.46 -10.43
CA PHE A 94 10.83 11.57 -9.26
C PHE A 94 12.09 11.74 -8.39
N ALA A 95 13.25 12.00 -9.00
CA ALA A 95 14.50 12.20 -8.26
C ALA A 95 14.47 13.47 -7.39
N ASP A 96 13.91 14.57 -7.90
CA ASP A 96 13.79 15.84 -7.17
C ASP A 96 12.80 15.71 -6.00
N VAL A 97 11.63 15.11 -6.26
CA VAL A 97 10.65 14.82 -5.21
C VAL A 97 11.26 13.93 -4.14
N ARG A 98 12.02 12.89 -4.53
CA ARG A 98 12.68 11.99 -3.58
C ARG A 98 13.73 12.72 -2.74
N ALA A 99 14.55 13.58 -3.34
CA ALA A 99 15.53 14.38 -2.62
C ALA A 99 14.85 15.32 -1.60
N LYS A 100 13.75 15.97 -1.99
CA LYS A 100 12.96 16.82 -1.07
C LYS A 100 12.36 16.03 0.09
N LEU A 101 11.83 14.84 -0.17
CA LEU A 101 11.34 13.95 0.89
C LEU A 101 12.45 13.54 1.86
N GLU A 102 13.66 13.25 1.36
CA GLU A 102 14.81 12.94 2.22
C GLU A 102 15.18 14.14 3.09
N VAL A 103 15.27 15.35 2.52
CA VAL A 103 15.56 16.57 3.29
C VAL A 103 14.49 16.81 4.36
N GLN A 104 13.21 16.66 4.03
CA GLN A 104 12.12 16.75 5.01
C GLN A 104 12.26 15.73 6.13
N GLY A 105 12.62 14.48 5.80
CA GLY A 105 12.88 13.43 6.78
C GLY A 105 14.04 13.78 7.72
N ARG A 106 15.13 14.35 7.20
CA ARG A 106 16.28 14.81 8.01
C ARG A 106 15.89 15.96 8.93
N LEU A 107 15.13 16.94 8.43
CA LEU A 107 14.63 18.06 9.24
C LEU A 107 13.71 17.57 10.37
N LEU A 108 12.77 16.68 10.08
CA LEU A 108 11.92 16.07 11.10
C LEU A 108 12.75 15.32 12.14
N ALA A 109 13.79 14.57 11.73
CA ALA A 109 14.68 13.89 12.66
C ALA A 109 15.36 14.87 13.63
N LEU A 110 15.90 15.99 13.13
CA LEU A 110 16.53 17.03 13.95
C LEU A 110 15.57 17.67 14.94
N VAL A 111 14.32 17.93 14.54
CA VAL A 111 13.28 18.51 15.41
C VAL A 111 12.76 17.47 16.41
N SER A 112 12.68 16.20 16.01
CA SER A 112 12.14 15.13 16.86
C SER A 112 13.03 14.80 18.07
N LEU A 113 14.34 14.99 17.97
CA LEU A 113 15.28 14.71 19.05
C LEU A 113 15.03 15.55 20.32
N PRO A 114 15.01 16.90 20.28
CA PRO A 114 14.71 17.70 21.45
C PRO A 114 13.27 17.49 21.95
N LEU A 115 12.29 17.34 21.04
CA LEU A 115 10.90 17.05 21.43
C LEU A 115 10.77 15.70 22.15
N GLY A 116 11.47 14.68 21.66
CA GLY A 116 11.52 13.35 22.27
C GLY A 116 12.14 13.39 23.68
N LEU A 117 13.20 14.19 23.88
CA LEU A 117 13.78 14.39 25.20
C LEU A 117 12.81 15.08 26.17
N LEU A 118 12.11 16.13 25.71
CA LEU A 118 11.09 16.80 26.53
C LEU A 118 9.95 15.84 26.92
N LEU A 119 9.48 15.03 25.96
CA LEU A 119 8.46 14.01 26.21
C LEU A 119 8.96 12.94 27.20
N PHE A 120 10.20 12.50 27.07
CA PHE A 120 10.83 11.57 27.99
C PHE A 120 10.88 12.14 29.42
N ARG A 121 11.35 13.38 29.61
CA ARG A 121 11.37 14.02 30.94
C ARG A 121 9.98 14.17 31.53
N ALA A 122 9.00 14.61 30.72
CA ALA A 122 7.62 14.80 31.18
C ALA A 122 6.97 13.47 31.60
N THR A 123 7.16 12.40 30.82
CA THR A 123 6.60 11.07 31.12
C THR A 123 7.28 10.43 32.32
N ALA A 124 8.60 10.59 32.47
CA ALA A 124 9.34 10.08 33.63
C ALA A 124 8.96 10.82 34.92
N ALA A 125 8.82 12.15 34.89
CA ALA A 125 8.31 12.92 36.03
C ALA A 125 6.89 12.48 36.41
N ALA A 126 5.99 12.29 35.43
CA ALA A 126 4.64 11.79 35.65
C ALA A 126 4.62 10.33 36.15
N ALA A 127 5.64 9.52 35.82
CA ALA A 127 5.80 8.16 36.29
C ALA A 127 6.36 8.05 37.72
N GLY A 128 6.78 9.17 38.31
CA GLY A 128 7.49 9.20 39.59
C GLY A 128 8.94 8.72 39.50
N ALA A 129 9.53 8.74 38.29
CA ALA A 129 10.93 8.38 38.08
C ALA A 129 11.82 9.63 38.23
N ASP A 130 12.89 9.51 39.02
CA ASP A 130 13.91 10.55 39.12
C ASP A 130 14.82 10.52 37.89
N VAL A 131 14.81 11.59 37.11
CA VAL A 131 15.53 11.72 35.83
C VAL A 131 16.87 12.44 35.99
N ASP A 132 17.05 13.21 37.06
CA ASP A 132 18.18 14.14 37.22
C ASP A 132 19.23 13.65 38.25
N GLY A 133 19.00 12.51 38.90
CA GLY A 133 20.01 11.79 39.68
C GLY A 133 20.21 12.34 41.09
N ALA A 134 19.24 12.11 41.97
CA ALA A 134 19.37 12.24 43.42
C ALA A 134 18.54 11.16 44.13
N GLY A 135 18.92 9.89 43.94
CA GLY A 135 18.53 8.79 44.83
C GLY A 135 17.37 7.94 44.34
N VAL A 136 17.56 6.62 44.47
CA VAL A 136 16.51 5.61 44.30
C VAL A 136 15.52 5.79 45.45
N GLY A 137 14.47 6.57 45.21
CA GLY A 137 13.41 6.83 46.16
C GLY A 137 12.05 6.88 45.49
N ALA A 138 11.58 5.77 44.94
CA ALA A 138 10.16 5.60 44.65
C ALA A 138 9.82 4.11 44.63
N GLU A 139 9.02 3.70 45.61
CA GLU A 139 8.65 2.31 45.84
C GLU A 139 7.74 1.75 44.72
N HIS A 140 7.23 2.59 43.81
CA HIS A 140 6.48 2.20 42.60
C HIS A 140 6.65 3.23 41.47
N VAL A 141 7.19 2.81 40.31
CA VAL A 141 7.18 3.58 39.05
C VAL A 141 5.96 3.18 38.24
N SER A 142 5.10 4.13 37.90
CA SER A 142 3.89 3.85 37.13
C SER A 142 4.21 3.77 35.63
N ALA A 143 3.84 2.66 34.98
CA ALA A 143 3.96 2.51 33.52
C ALA A 143 2.87 3.30 32.76
N LEU A 144 1.78 3.71 33.43
CA LEU A 144 0.62 4.36 32.81
C LEU A 144 0.96 5.62 32.00
N PRO A 145 1.74 6.61 32.49
CA PRO A 145 2.05 7.81 31.72
C PRO A 145 2.88 7.51 30.46
N VAL A 146 3.78 6.52 30.52
CA VAL A 146 4.57 6.08 29.36
C VAL A 146 3.67 5.40 28.32
N LEU A 147 2.80 4.49 28.77
CA LEU A 147 1.84 3.81 27.90
C LEU A 147 0.84 4.79 27.28
N ALA A 148 0.34 5.76 28.04
CA ALA A 148 -0.57 6.79 27.57
C ALA A 148 0.10 7.72 26.54
N ALA A 149 1.34 8.15 26.80
CA ALA A 149 2.10 8.96 25.85
C ALA A 149 2.35 8.19 24.54
N TYR A 150 2.78 6.93 24.64
CA TYR A 150 2.99 6.10 23.46
C TYR A 150 1.69 5.83 22.70
N ALA A 151 0.59 5.53 23.38
CA ALA A 151 -0.72 5.35 22.77
C ALA A 151 -1.20 6.63 22.04
N GLY A 152 -0.93 7.81 22.61
CA GLY A 152 -1.21 9.09 21.96
C GLY A 152 -0.40 9.28 20.67
N VAL A 153 0.90 8.99 20.70
CA VAL A 153 1.77 9.04 19.50
C VAL A 153 1.32 8.02 18.46
N PHE A 154 1.03 6.78 18.88
CA PHE A 154 0.52 5.72 18.02
C PHE A 154 -0.78 6.15 17.32
N ALA A 155 -1.76 6.62 18.08
CA ALA A 155 -3.05 7.04 17.53
C ALA A 155 -2.90 8.24 16.59
N GLY A 156 -2.10 9.24 16.97
CA GLY A 156 -1.83 10.41 16.15
C GLY A 156 -1.12 10.07 14.84
N HIS A 157 -0.09 9.23 14.89
CA HIS A 157 0.66 8.79 13.71
C HIS A 157 -0.20 7.95 12.76
N ASN A 158 -1.01 7.03 13.31
CA ASN A 158 -1.91 6.21 12.48
C ASN A 158 -3.05 7.04 11.88
N PHE A 159 -3.56 8.05 12.59
CA PHE A 159 -4.54 8.99 12.07
C PHE A 159 -3.98 9.82 10.91
N THR A 160 -2.76 10.35 11.04
CA THR A 160 -2.12 11.10 9.94
C THR A 160 -1.78 10.19 8.77
N CYS A 161 -1.36 8.94 9.01
CA CYS A 161 -1.14 7.95 7.96
C CYS A 161 -2.44 7.60 7.22
N TRP A 162 -3.56 7.47 7.93
CA TRP A 162 -4.88 7.31 7.32
C TRP A 162 -5.29 8.53 6.50
N GLY A 163 -5.06 9.75 7.02
CA GLY A 163 -5.30 10.99 6.28
C GLY A 163 -4.48 11.08 5.00
N ALA A 164 -3.19 10.74 5.07
CA ALA A 164 -2.30 10.67 3.91
C ALA A 164 -2.78 9.64 2.89
N ALA A 165 -3.17 8.44 3.32
CA ALA A 165 -3.71 7.41 2.44
C ALA A 165 -5.02 7.83 1.76
N ARG A 166 -5.89 8.59 2.46
CA ARG A 166 -7.12 9.15 1.87
C ARG A 166 -6.83 10.15 0.77
N ALA A 167 -5.83 11.00 0.96
CA ALA A 167 -5.44 12.03 0.00
C ALA A 167 -4.72 11.47 -1.25
N LEU A 168 -4.37 10.18 -1.28
CA LEU A 168 -3.74 9.58 -2.45
C LEU A 168 -4.70 9.53 -3.64
N GLU A 169 -4.34 10.24 -4.70
CA GLU A 169 -4.98 10.20 -6.01
C GLU A 169 -4.02 9.56 -7.00
N LEU A 170 -4.30 8.33 -7.41
CA LEU A 170 -3.35 7.54 -8.18
C LEU A 170 -3.75 7.51 -9.66
N PRO A 171 -2.98 8.15 -10.55
CA PRO A 171 -3.32 8.25 -11.98
C PRO A 171 -3.09 6.94 -12.75
N THR A 172 -2.58 5.89 -12.10
CA THR A 172 -2.35 4.59 -12.72
C THR A 172 -3.58 3.69 -12.66
N LEU A 173 -3.64 2.68 -13.54
CA LEU A 173 -4.66 1.65 -13.47
C LEU A 173 -4.06 0.40 -12.83
N ASN A 174 -4.61 -0.05 -11.70
CA ASN A 174 -4.46 -1.42 -11.23
C ASN A 174 -5.77 -2.17 -11.44
N ARG A 175 -5.78 -3.48 -11.14
CA ARG A 175 -6.98 -4.33 -11.28
C ARG A 175 -8.23 -3.70 -10.68
N ARG A 176 -8.12 -3.15 -9.47
CA ARG A 176 -9.24 -2.57 -8.73
C ARG A 176 -9.74 -1.25 -9.33
N ARG A 177 -8.83 -0.32 -9.62
CA ARG A 177 -9.16 0.98 -10.22
C ARG A 177 -9.75 0.80 -11.61
N LEU A 178 -9.23 -0.14 -12.38
CA LEU A 178 -9.78 -0.48 -13.70
C LEU A 178 -11.19 -1.07 -13.58
N ALA A 179 -11.43 -1.97 -12.62
CA ALA A 179 -12.78 -2.49 -12.37
C ALA A 179 -13.78 -1.38 -12.02
N LEU A 180 -13.39 -0.43 -11.14
CA LEU A 180 -14.23 0.73 -10.81
C LEU A 180 -14.54 1.60 -12.04
N CYS A 181 -13.53 1.87 -12.87
CA CYS A 181 -13.72 2.62 -14.12
C CYS A 181 -14.63 1.87 -15.10
N ALA A 182 -14.45 0.56 -15.26
CA ALA A 182 -15.24 -0.27 -16.16
C ALA A 182 -16.70 -0.37 -15.70
N GLU A 183 -16.94 -0.55 -14.39
CA GLU A 183 -18.28 -0.58 -13.82
C GLU A 183 -18.99 0.77 -14.02
N ALA A 184 -18.30 1.88 -13.74
CA ALA A 184 -18.83 3.23 -13.96
C ALA A 184 -19.18 3.47 -15.44
N PHE A 185 -18.30 3.07 -16.36
CA PHE A 185 -18.52 3.20 -17.80
C PHE A 185 -19.73 2.39 -18.28
N VAL A 186 -19.82 1.11 -17.89
CA VAL A 186 -20.96 0.24 -18.27
C VAL A 186 -22.26 0.77 -17.69
N ARG A 187 -22.25 1.26 -16.46
CA ARG A 187 -23.42 1.88 -15.82
C ARG A 187 -23.87 3.13 -16.60
N ALA A 188 -22.94 4.04 -16.91
CA ALA A 188 -23.24 5.24 -17.67
C ALA A 188 -23.88 4.93 -19.03
N ARG A 189 -23.35 3.92 -19.75
CA ARG A 189 -23.92 3.46 -21.04
C ARG A 189 -25.34 2.92 -20.90
N ARG A 190 -25.64 2.16 -19.85
CA ARG A 190 -26.99 1.64 -19.58
C ARG A 190 -27.99 2.74 -19.23
N GLU A 191 -27.52 3.80 -18.56
CA GLU A 191 -28.33 4.96 -18.19
C GLU A 191 -28.51 5.95 -19.36
N GLY A 192 -28.01 5.62 -20.57
CA GLY A 192 -28.19 6.42 -21.79
C GLY A 192 -27.11 7.48 -22.02
N ALA A 193 -26.06 7.53 -21.19
CA ALA A 193 -24.95 8.45 -21.40
C ALA A 193 -24.19 8.12 -22.71
N GLY A 194 -23.96 9.15 -23.51
CA GLY A 194 -23.29 9.05 -24.82
C GLY A 194 -24.15 8.52 -25.97
N ALA A 195 -25.48 8.53 -25.84
CA ALA A 195 -26.40 8.31 -26.96
C ALA A 195 -26.42 9.48 -27.97
N ASN A 196 -26.03 10.68 -27.54
CA ASN A 196 -26.01 11.91 -28.36
C ASN A 196 -24.60 12.39 -28.74
N GLY A 197 -23.57 11.53 -28.64
CA GLY A 197 -22.18 11.90 -28.95
C GLY A 197 -21.39 12.50 -27.79
N ASP A 198 -21.97 12.64 -26.60
CA ASP A 198 -21.22 12.97 -25.38
C ASP A 198 -20.35 11.79 -24.95
N ALA A 199 -19.09 12.03 -24.59
CA ALA A 199 -18.20 10.97 -24.11
C ALA A 199 -18.79 10.34 -22.83
N ALA A 200 -18.97 9.01 -22.80
CA ALA A 200 -19.32 8.29 -21.59
C ALA A 200 -18.27 8.59 -20.51
N CYS A 201 -18.67 9.15 -19.37
CA CYS A 201 -17.69 9.65 -18.41
C CYS A 201 -17.01 8.47 -17.69
N VAL A 202 -15.71 8.34 -17.94
CA VAL A 202 -14.83 7.53 -17.09
C VAL A 202 -14.52 8.39 -15.86
N PRO A 203 -14.64 7.86 -14.64
CA PRO A 203 -14.39 8.63 -13.43
C PRO A 203 -12.94 9.13 -13.41
N THR A 204 -12.78 10.35 -12.93
CA THR A 204 -11.47 10.99 -12.70
C THR A 204 -10.67 10.24 -11.63
N PRO A 205 -9.34 10.38 -11.59
CA PRO A 205 -8.52 9.78 -10.53
C PRO A 205 -8.96 10.15 -9.11
N ALA A 206 -9.51 11.36 -8.92
CA ALA A 206 -10.05 11.82 -7.64
C ALA A 206 -11.34 11.06 -7.26
N GLU A 207 -12.28 10.89 -8.20
CA GLU A 207 -13.51 10.12 -7.98
C GLU A 207 -13.19 8.63 -7.72
N VAL A 208 -12.27 8.06 -8.50
CA VAL A 208 -11.79 6.69 -8.27
C VAL A 208 -11.11 6.56 -6.91
N ALA A 209 -10.32 7.56 -6.48
CA ALA A 209 -9.66 7.57 -5.19
C ALA A 209 -10.66 7.58 -4.02
N GLU A 210 -11.79 8.27 -4.16
CA GLU A 210 -12.87 8.27 -3.17
C GLU A 210 -13.55 6.90 -3.10
N LEU A 211 -13.91 6.32 -4.25
CA LEU A 211 -14.50 4.98 -4.34
C LEU A 211 -13.57 3.87 -3.83
N GLU A 212 -12.27 3.99 -4.12
CA GLU A 212 -11.27 3.02 -3.69
C GLU A 212 -11.22 2.94 -2.17
N GLY A 213 -11.20 4.09 -1.48
CA GLY A 213 -11.22 4.22 -0.03
C GLY A 213 -10.09 3.46 0.71
N VAL A 214 -9.73 3.93 1.92
CA VAL A 214 -8.70 3.22 2.71
C VAL A 214 -9.20 1.85 3.17
N TYR A 215 -10.45 1.76 3.64
CA TYR A 215 -11.03 0.54 4.21
C TYR A 215 -12.28 0.02 3.48
N ALA A 216 -12.53 0.49 2.26
CA ALA A 216 -13.67 0.00 1.48
C ALA A 216 -13.58 -1.51 1.20
N SER A 217 -14.71 -2.13 0.84
CA SER A 217 -14.71 -3.54 0.43
C SER A 217 -13.79 -3.76 -0.77
N ARG A 218 -13.10 -4.90 -0.77
CA ARG A 218 -12.24 -5.33 -1.89
C ARG A 218 -13.01 -6.30 -2.76
N LEU A 219 -12.73 -6.24 -4.06
CA LEU A 219 -13.26 -7.23 -4.99
C LEU A 219 -12.71 -8.61 -4.58
N PRO A 220 -13.54 -9.67 -4.61
CA PRO A 220 -13.06 -11.03 -4.40
C PRO A 220 -11.90 -11.35 -5.36
N GLU A 221 -10.91 -12.11 -4.90
CA GLU A 221 -9.89 -12.67 -5.80
C GLU A 221 -10.60 -13.44 -6.93
N GLY A 222 -10.42 -13.01 -8.17
CA GLY A 222 -11.05 -13.64 -9.35
C GLY A 222 -12.27 -12.89 -9.92
N ALA A 223 -12.89 -11.97 -9.17
CA ALA A 223 -14.14 -11.32 -9.59
C ALA A 223 -14.04 -10.51 -10.90
N VAL A 224 -12.84 -10.01 -11.20
CA VAL A 224 -12.56 -9.30 -12.45
C VAL A 224 -11.27 -9.88 -13.02
N GLN A 225 -11.38 -10.63 -14.11
CA GLN A 225 -10.22 -11.11 -14.87
C GLN A 225 -10.05 -10.20 -16.07
N ILE A 226 -8.94 -9.46 -16.08
CA ILE A 226 -8.65 -8.50 -17.14
C ILE A 226 -7.55 -9.08 -18.01
N GLY A 227 -7.93 -9.49 -19.20
CA GLY A 227 -7.08 -10.20 -20.15
C GLY A 227 -6.78 -11.64 -19.75
N ALA A 228 -6.13 -12.35 -20.66
CA ALA A 228 -5.47 -13.61 -20.37
C ALA A 228 -3.95 -13.39 -20.30
N PRO A 229 -3.22 -14.18 -19.49
CA PRO A 229 -1.76 -14.08 -19.46
C PRO A 229 -1.20 -14.23 -20.88
N LEU A 230 -0.17 -13.46 -21.24
CA LEU A 230 0.39 -13.51 -22.60
C LEU A 230 0.85 -14.93 -22.98
N HIS A 231 1.36 -15.69 -22.02
CA HIS A 231 1.76 -17.10 -22.22
C HIS A 231 0.58 -18.07 -22.41
N VAL A 232 -0.64 -17.64 -22.09
CA VAL A 232 -1.89 -18.35 -22.38
C VAL A 232 -2.45 -17.93 -23.76
N LEU A 233 -2.23 -16.68 -24.15
CA LEU A 233 -2.69 -16.12 -25.44
C LEU A 233 -1.74 -16.41 -26.60
N ALA A 234 -0.45 -16.56 -26.33
CA ALA A 234 0.59 -16.81 -27.31
C ALA A 234 1.73 -17.60 -26.68
N VAL A 235 1.88 -18.85 -27.10
CA VAL A 235 2.95 -19.76 -26.69
C VAL A 235 4.19 -19.58 -27.59
N GLY A 236 4.01 -19.03 -28.80
CA GLY A 236 5.07 -18.81 -29.78
C GLY A 236 5.01 -17.46 -30.50
N HIS A 237 6.09 -17.12 -31.21
CA HIS A 237 6.24 -15.84 -31.91
C HIS A 237 5.14 -15.60 -32.97
N ALA A 238 4.71 -16.64 -33.68
CA ALA A 238 3.66 -16.54 -34.69
C ALA A 238 2.30 -16.15 -34.07
N GLU A 239 1.94 -16.75 -32.94
CA GLU A 239 0.70 -16.44 -32.21
C GLU A 239 0.76 -15.03 -31.59
N LEU A 240 1.94 -14.62 -31.10
CA LEU A 240 2.16 -13.28 -30.57
C LEU A 240 2.01 -12.20 -31.66
N SER A 241 2.55 -12.44 -32.86
CA SER A 241 2.43 -11.53 -34.00
C SER A 241 0.98 -11.43 -34.48
N ALA A 242 0.27 -12.55 -34.58
CA ALA A 242 -1.15 -12.56 -34.94
C ALA A 242 -2.02 -11.81 -33.92
N LEU A 243 -1.75 -11.98 -32.62
CA LEU A 243 -2.41 -11.23 -31.56
C LEU A 243 -2.14 -9.72 -31.66
N ALA A 244 -0.89 -9.34 -31.95
CA ALA A 244 -0.51 -7.93 -32.12
C ALA A 244 -1.23 -7.29 -33.33
N GLU A 245 -1.30 -7.99 -34.46
CA GLU A 245 -2.02 -7.54 -35.65
C GLU A 245 -3.53 -7.41 -35.41
N ALA A 246 -4.16 -8.37 -34.71
CA ALA A 246 -5.57 -8.31 -34.35
C ALA A 246 -5.89 -7.12 -33.43
N CYS A 247 -5.03 -6.86 -32.43
CA CYS A 247 -5.15 -5.69 -31.56
C CYS A 247 -5.00 -4.37 -32.33
N LEU A 248 -4.08 -4.30 -33.30
CA LEU A 248 -3.89 -3.12 -34.15
C LEU A 248 -5.08 -2.87 -35.08
N ALA A 249 -5.66 -3.94 -35.64
CA ALA A 249 -6.85 -3.85 -36.49
C ALA A 249 -8.07 -3.35 -35.69
N SER A 250 -8.30 -3.89 -34.49
CA SER A 250 -9.37 -3.44 -33.59
C SER A 250 -9.22 -1.98 -33.14
N ALA A 251 -7.99 -1.49 -32.99
CA ALA A 251 -7.74 -0.08 -32.63
C ALA A 251 -8.02 0.90 -33.79
N SER A 252 -8.03 0.43 -35.03
CA SER A 252 -8.20 1.27 -36.23
C SER A 252 -9.67 1.50 -36.66
N ASP A 253 -10.63 0.70 -36.17
CA ASP A 253 -12.06 0.89 -36.41
C ASP A 253 -12.89 0.61 -35.13
N PRO A 254 -13.17 1.63 -34.31
CA PRO A 254 -13.90 1.48 -33.06
C PRO A 254 -15.42 1.32 -33.22
N THR A 255 -15.94 1.34 -34.46
CA THR A 255 -17.39 1.26 -34.78
C THR A 255 -17.82 -0.07 -35.37
N ALA A 256 -16.87 -0.96 -35.69
CA ALA A 256 -17.19 -2.31 -36.13
C ALA A 256 -17.75 -3.13 -34.95
N ASP A 257 -19.06 -3.32 -34.95
CA ASP A 257 -19.74 -4.30 -34.12
C ASP A 257 -19.34 -5.71 -34.60
N PRO A 258 -18.62 -6.51 -33.79
CA PRO A 258 -18.17 -7.83 -34.22
C PRO A 258 -19.32 -8.86 -34.29
N ASP A 259 -20.51 -8.54 -33.75
CA ASP A 259 -21.66 -9.46 -33.72
C ASP A 259 -22.45 -9.52 -35.04
N GLY A 260 -22.03 -8.79 -36.09
CA GLY A 260 -22.69 -8.81 -37.41
C GLY A 260 -22.39 -10.03 -38.28
N GLY A 261 -21.54 -10.96 -37.82
CA GLY A 261 -21.16 -12.17 -38.55
C GLY A 261 -21.99 -13.38 -38.11
N ASP A 262 -22.74 -13.94 -39.07
CA ASP A 262 -23.51 -15.17 -38.92
C ASP A 262 -22.73 -16.25 -38.15
N ALA A 263 -23.33 -16.79 -37.10
CA ALA A 263 -22.75 -17.79 -36.20
C ALA A 263 -22.56 -19.13 -36.93
N ALA A 264 -21.53 -19.23 -37.75
CA ALA A 264 -21.25 -20.43 -38.54
C ALA A 264 -19.77 -20.55 -38.97
N ASP A 265 -18.80 -20.40 -38.06
CA ASP A 265 -17.59 -21.25 -38.11
C ASP A 265 -16.82 -21.22 -36.79
N GLY A 266 -16.29 -22.37 -36.38
CA GLY A 266 -15.71 -22.63 -35.05
C GLY A 266 -14.32 -22.07 -34.81
N THR A 267 -14.05 -20.80 -35.15
CA THR A 267 -12.73 -20.19 -34.95
C THR A 267 -12.79 -18.86 -34.20
N ALA A 268 -12.26 -18.90 -32.96
CA ALA A 268 -11.76 -17.80 -32.14
C ALA A 268 -12.70 -16.59 -31.97
N GLU A 269 -13.56 -16.66 -30.94
CA GLU A 269 -14.03 -15.46 -30.25
C GLU A 269 -12.83 -14.57 -29.94
N VAL A 270 -12.79 -13.35 -30.48
CA VAL A 270 -11.85 -12.33 -30.02
C VAL A 270 -12.29 -11.98 -28.59
N PRO A 271 -11.55 -12.38 -27.55
CA PRO A 271 -12.06 -12.25 -26.20
C PRO A 271 -11.95 -10.79 -25.82
N TYR A 272 -13.09 -10.11 -25.68
CA TYR A 272 -13.13 -8.82 -25.00
C TYR A 272 -12.46 -8.98 -23.62
N ILE A 273 -11.43 -8.19 -23.38
CA ILE A 273 -10.46 -8.31 -22.28
C ILE A 273 -11.05 -7.99 -20.90
N VAL A 274 -12.36 -7.73 -20.78
CA VAL A 274 -13.00 -7.42 -19.49
C VAL A 274 -14.23 -8.32 -19.29
N GLY A 275 -14.00 -9.46 -18.65
CA GLY A 275 -15.05 -10.29 -18.08
C GLY A 275 -15.29 -9.93 -16.62
N LEU A 276 -16.50 -9.45 -16.29
CA LEU A 276 -16.98 -9.43 -14.91
C LEU A 276 -17.61 -10.80 -14.63
N ASP A 277 -16.98 -11.60 -13.77
CA ASP A 277 -17.61 -12.84 -13.32
C ASP A 277 -18.77 -12.48 -12.39
N ARG A 278 -20.00 -12.72 -12.86
CA ARG A 278 -21.25 -12.48 -12.12
C ARG A 278 -21.72 -13.72 -11.37
N SER A 279 -20.92 -14.78 -11.32
CA SER A 279 -21.31 -16.03 -10.65
C SER A 279 -20.80 -16.08 -9.19
N ARG A 280 -21.34 -15.20 -8.33
CA ARG A 280 -21.58 -15.41 -6.88
C ARG A 280 -22.18 -14.19 -6.20
#